data_AF-A0A5C9DHW6-F1
#
_entry.id   AF-A0A5C9DHW6-F1
#
_cell.length_a   1.000
_cell.length_b   1.000
_cell.length_c   1.000
_cell.angle_alpha   90.00
_cell.angle_beta   90.00
_cell.angle_gamma   90.00
#
_symmetry.space_group_name_H-M   'P 1'
#
loop_
_entity.id
_entity.type
_entity.pdbx_description
1 polymer ?
#
loop_
_entity_poly.entity_id
_entity_poly.type
_entity_poly.pdbx_seq_one_letter_code
_entity_poly.pdbx_strand_id
1 'polypeptide(L)'
;MKVKLIHDWICASISYDATMLKQGMVTNQDVQTVLATRKAVCSGYSRVFQSMADFAGIPCVTVSGFVKNQRGARGLSQDNSHAWNLVQVYGRWHIVDTTFDAGYVKDWVFVKKYSTENLFVDPAQSIYARYPKESGQQLLASPISGQDFLNLPDVEPAFFDYGLEFDSKRIAWENPTLGLFCLELKGNDEDMVIDGVLIGPDGKELPGATFIQRPGAGRYSILASMTQKASYTLEIYAKRRGEARFDYLIDAGKFEGKIVPALDKADRVVLSSLFEKIPASNHYRFKEDPFSLASKDTALRLLAAAGFPADSLQKVLSLKLLNQRASATSSYPKVYARYQNSTADSLASPLLGTLKVGEEVRFAYRSEESKEAALIMGDKFYTMKKGSDGIFSLSLKIPASGRISLGLSENGIDYDIALSWEAVPKP
;
A
#
# COMPACT_ATOMS: atom_id res chain seq x y z
N MET A 1 9.90 -19.84 19.02
CA MET A 1 10.33 -18.83 20.03
C MET A 1 11.75 -18.33 19.81
N LYS A 2 12.80 -19.19 19.79
CA LYS A 2 14.21 -18.75 19.73
C LYS A 2 14.56 -17.82 18.56
N VAL A 3 14.14 -18.15 17.34
CA VAL A 3 14.41 -17.33 16.14
C VAL A 3 13.85 -15.91 16.29
N LYS A 4 12.61 -15.78 16.76
CA LYS A 4 11.98 -14.47 17.00
C LYS A 4 12.74 -13.67 18.06
N LEU A 5 13.21 -14.30 19.14
CA LEU A 5 13.98 -13.60 20.17
C LEU A 5 15.32 -13.06 19.63
N ILE A 6 16.02 -13.85 18.80
CA ILE A 6 17.25 -13.42 18.13
C ILE A 6 16.95 -12.23 17.20
N HIS A 7 15.92 -12.38 16.35
CA HIS A 7 15.43 -11.34 15.46
C HIS A 7 15.14 -10.03 16.20
N ASP A 8 14.27 -10.09 17.21
CA ASP A 8 13.80 -8.94 17.97
C ASP A 8 14.95 -8.22 18.66
N TRP A 9 15.89 -8.97 19.24
CA TRP A 9 17.06 -8.39 19.88
C TRP A 9 17.95 -7.65 18.87
N ILE A 10 18.16 -8.21 17.68
CA ILE A 10 18.94 -7.57 16.62
C ILE A 10 18.27 -6.28 16.16
N CYS A 11 16.97 -6.33 15.79
CA CYS A 11 16.22 -5.17 15.33
C CYS A 11 16.14 -4.07 16.40
N ALA A 12 16.07 -4.45 17.67
CA ALA A 12 16.06 -3.50 18.78
C ALA A 12 17.46 -2.93 19.09
N SER A 13 18.54 -3.68 18.88
CA SER A 13 19.86 -3.33 19.42
C SER A 13 20.87 -2.85 18.39
N ILE A 14 20.65 -3.06 17.09
CA ILE A 14 21.59 -2.70 16.03
C ILE A 14 20.95 -1.64 15.13
N SER A 15 21.70 -0.57 14.85
CA SER A 15 21.28 0.51 13.94
C SER A 15 21.95 0.39 12.57
N TYR A 16 21.22 0.75 11.52
CA TYR A 16 21.77 0.74 10.17
C TYR A 16 22.81 1.86 9.99
N ASP A 17 23.98 1.52 9.45
CA ASP A 17 25.05 2.49 9.18
C ASP A 17 24.83 3.20 7.83
N ALA A 18 23.94 4.20 7.85
CA ALA A 18 23.64 5.00 6.67
C ALA A 18 24.85 5.81 6.16
N THR A 19 25.80 6.14 7.04
CA THR A 19 27.03 6.87 6.67
C THR A 19 27.94 5.98 5.83
N MET A 20 28.15 4.73 6.27
CA MET A 20 28.92 3.74 5.51
C MET A 20 28.29 3.50 4.13
N LEU A 21 26.96 3.41 4.09
CA LEU A 21 26.21 3.26 2.84
C LEU A 21 26.40 4.46 1.89
N LYS A 22 26.46 5.69 2.43
CA LYS A 22 26.67 6.93 1.68
C LYS A 22 28.09 7.02 1.10
N GLN A 23 29.08 6.52 1.84
CA GLN A 23 30.49 6.53 1.42
C GLN A 23 30.82 5.44 0.39
N GLY A 24 29.97 4.43 0.24
CA GLY A 24 30.17 3.33 -0.70
C GLY A 24 31.28 2.34 -0.31
N MET A 25 31.82 2.44 0.91
CA MET A 25 32.84 1.52 1.43
C MET A 25 32.27 0.71 2.59
N VAL A 26 31.99 -0.57 2.35
CA VAL A 26 31.52 -1.48 3.40
C VAL A 26 32.70 -2.14 4.08
N THR A 27 32.94 -1.80 5.35
CA THR A 27 34.01 -2.36 6.19
C THR A 27 33.44 -2.77 7.55
N ASN A 28 34.21 -3.53 8.34
CA ASN A 28 33.89 -3.81 9.75
C ASN A 28 32.54 -4.49 10.00
N GLN A 29 32.14 -5.41 9.11
CA GLN A 29 30.86 -6.14 9.17
C GLN A 29 31.01 -7.56 9.76
N ASP A 30 32.07 -7.81 10.52
CA ASP A 30 32.24 -9.03 11.31
C ASP A 30 31.41 -8.96 12.61
N VAL A 31 31.09 -10.12 13.19
CA VAL A 31 30.19 -10.24 14.34
C VAL A 31 30.71 -9.45 15.55
N GLN A 32 32.01 -9.51 15.84
CA GLN A 32 32.58 -8.84 17.02
C GLN A 32 32.45 -7.33 16.90
N THR A 33 32.80 -6.78 15.74
CA THR A 33 32.71 -5.33 15.52
C THR A 33 31.27 -4.83 15.53
N VAL A 34 30.33 -5.56 14.91
CA VAL A 34 28.91 -5.17 14.92
C VAL A 34 28.34 -5.19 16.35
N LEU A 35 28.66 -6.22 17.13
CA LEU A 35 28.19 -6.31 18.53
C LEU A 35 28.79 -5.22 19.42
N ALA A 36 30.06 -4.85 19.20
CA ALA A 36 30.73 -3.80 19.95
C ALA A 36 30.19 -2.40 19.60
N THR A 37 29.99 -2.12 18.31
CA THR A 37 29.60 -0.78 17.81
C THR A 37 28.10 -0.56 17.74
N ARG A 38 27.30 -1.63 17.73
CA ARG A 38 25.85 -1.61 17.49
C ARG A 38 25.46 -1.00 16.14
N LYS A 39 26.35 -1.05 15.15
CA LYS A 39 26.14 -0.53 13.80
C LYS A 39 26.50 -1.54 12.73
N ALA A 40 25.69 -1.64 11.69
CA ALA A 40 25.92 -2.55 10.57
C ALA A 40 25.20 -2.09 9.29
N VAL A 41 25.63 -2.62 8.15
CA VAL A 41 24.79 -2.74 6.94
C VAL A 41 24.27 -4.17 6.82
N CYS A 42 23.50 -4.49 5.77
CA CYS A 42 22.80 -5.77 5.63
C CYS A 42 23.67 -7.01 5.89
N SER A 43 24.92 -7.03 5.42
CA SER A 43 25.83 -8.15 5.66
C SER A 43 26.25 -8.34 7.13
N GLY A 44 26.32 -7.27 7.92
CA GLY A 44 26.60 -7.37 9.36
C GLY A 44 25.38 -7.88 10.13
N TYR A 45 24.18 -7.40 9.79
CA TYR A 45 22.91 -7.89 10.35
C TYR A 45 22.75 -9.40 10.13
N SER A 46 22.92 -9.87 8.89
CA SER A 46 22.72 -11.28 8.55
C SER A 46 23.77 -12.21 9.17
N ARG A 47 25.02 -11.75 9.31
CA ARG A 47 26.09 -12.51 10.01
C ARG A 47 25.84 -12.63 11.51
N VAL A 48 25.41 -11.56 12.17
CA VAL A 48 25.07 -11.61 13.61
C VAL A 48 23.90 -12.56 13.83
N PHE A 49 22.86 -12.48 13.00
CA PHE A 49 21.71 -13.40 13.09
C PHE A 49 22.14 -14.85 12.91
N GLN A 50 22.91 -15.16 11.85
CA GLN A 50 23.40 -16.52 11.63
C GLN A 50 24.25 -17.02 12.81
N SER A 51 25.18 -16.21 13.31
CA SER A 51 26.02 -16.60 14.45
C SER A 51 25.19 -16.90 15.71
N MET A 52 24.19 -16.07 16.02
CA MET A 52 23.28 -16.32 17.15
C MET A 52 22.42 -17.57 16.94
N ALA A 53 21.99 -17.84 15.70
CA ALA A 53 21.24 -19.05 15.34
C ALA A 53 22.10 -20.31 15.49
N ASP A 54 23.36 -20.26 15.06
CA ASP A 54 24.32 -21.37 15.20
C ASP A 54 24.54 -21.73 16.67
N PHE A 55 24.78 -20.73 17.54
CA PHE A 55 24.87 -20.94 18.99
C PHE A 55 23.59 -21.50 19.61
N ALA A 56 22.43 -21.17 19.03
CA ALA A 56 21.14 -21.67 19.48
C ALA A 56 20.77 -23.07 18.94
N GLY A 57 21.63 -23.65 18.08
CA GLY A 57 21.41 -24.94 17.41
C GLY A 57 20.34 -24.90 16.33
N ILE A 58 20.19 -23.76 15.64
CA ILE A 58 19.15 -23.52 14.62
C ILE A 58 19.83 -23.47 13.25
N PRO A 59 19.50 -24.38 12.31
CA PRO A 59 20.07 -24.32 10.97
C PRO A 59 19.75 -22.98 10.29
N CYS A 60 20.79 -22.23 9.94
CA CYS A 60 20.68 -20.91 9.36
C CYS A 60 21.81 -20.68 8.36
N VAL A 61 21.51 -20.05 7.23
CA VAL A 61 22.51 -19.65 6.23
C VAL A 61 22.29 -18.21 5.81
N THR A 62 23.39 -17.46 5.68
CA THR A 62 23.37 -16.14 5.04
C THR A 62 23.23 -16.30 3.54
N VAL A 63 22.28 -15.57 2.96
CA VAL A 63 22.06 -15.49 1.52
C VAL A 63 22.53 -14.14 1.02
N SER A 64 23.24 -14.16 -0.11
CA SER A 64 23.57 -12.97 -0.88
C SER A 64 22.73 -12.92 -2.14
N GLY A 65 22.16 -11.76 -2.43
CA GLY A 65 21.28 -11.61 -3.57
C GLY A 65 21.01 -10.16 -3.90
N PHE A 66 19.84 -9.93 -4.46
CA PHE A 66 19.37 -8.64 -4.91
C PHE A 66 17.98 -8.36 -4.39
N VAL A 67 17.68 -7.09 -4.10
CA VAL A 67 16.31 -6.64 -3.81
C VAL A 67 15.87 -5.64 -4.86
N LYS A 68 14.62 -5.73 -5.28
CA LYS A 68 14.06 -4.89 -6.34
C LYS A 68 13.86 -3.46 -5.83
N ASN A 69 14.06 -2.48 -6.70
CA ASN A 69 13.82 -1.06 -6.45
C ASN A 69 14.66 -0.46 -5.31
N GLN A 70 15.77 -1.11 -4.93
CA GLN A 70 16.68 -0.53 -3.96
C GLN A 70 17.21 0.78 -4.55
N ARG A 71 17.06 1.89 -3.82
CA ARG A 71 17.46 3.24 -4.26
C ARG A 71 16.82 3.67 -5.59
N GLY A 72 15.65 3.13 -5.92
CA GLY A 72 14.88 3.52 -7.11
C GLY A 72 15.34 2.86 -8.42
N ALA A 73 16.22 1.86 -8.37
CA ALA A 73 16.66 1.12 -9.55
C ALA A 73 16.10 -0.31 -9.54
N ARG A 74 15.60 -0.80 -10.68
CA ARG A 74 15.31 -2.22 -10.90
C ARG A 74 16.52 -2.85 -11.58
N GLY A 75 17.09 -3.91 -11.01
CA GLY A 75 18.19 -4.64 -11.63
C GLY A 75 18.87 -5.64 -10.70
N LEU A 76 19.82 -6.39 -11.26
CA LEU A 76 20.66 -7.37 -10.55
C LEU A 76 22.10 -6.86 -10.48
N SER A 77 22.27 -5.60 -10.08
CA SER A 77 23.55 -4.91 -9.95
C SER A 77 23.96 -4.73 -8.49
N GLN A 78 25.17 -4.23 -8.25
CA GLN A 78 25.68 -3.93 -6.91
C GLN A 78 24.79 -2.92 -6.15
N ASP A 79 24.14 -1.98 -6.84
CA ASP A 79 23.23 -1.00 -6.25
C ASP A 79 21.97 -1.64 -5.62
N ASN A 80 21.63 -2.84 -6.08
CA ASN A 80 20.53 -3.66 -5.59
C ASN A 80 20.99 -4.82 -4.70
N SER A 81 22.29 -4.89 -4.39
CA SER A 81 22.83 -5.99 -3.61
C SER A 81 22.34 -5.94 -2.16
N HIS A 82 21.96 -7.10 -1.64
CA HIS A 82 21.47 -7.25 -0.27
C HIS A 82 21.85 -8.61 0.31
N ALA A 83 21.76 -8.72 1.64
CA ALA A 83 22.01 -9.96 2.35
C ALA A 83 20.93 -10.18 3.42
N TRP A 84 20.45 -11.43 3.51
CA TRP A 84 19.43 -11.88 4.47
C TRP A 84 19.75 -13.30 4.93
N ASN A 85 18.87 -13.91 5.73
CA ASN A 85 19.04 -15.28 6.21
C ASN A 85 17.94 -16.20 5.70
N LEU A 86 18.29 -17.46 5.44
CA LEU A 86 17.35 -18.57 5.45
C LEU A 86 17.51 -19.33 6.75
N VAL A 87 16.41 -19.58 7.44
CA VAL A 87 16.38 -20.28 8.73
C VAL A 87 15.43 -21.46 8.66
N GLN A 88 15.84 -22.61 9.19
CA GLN A 88 14.99 -23.79 9.23
C GLN A 88 14.18 -23.83 10.53
N VAL A 89 12.85 -23.80 10.42
CA VAL A 89 11.91 -23.89 11.53
C VAL A 89 10.90 -24.98 11.24
N TYR A 90 10.76 -25.94 12.17
CA TYR A 90 9.89 -27.11 11.99
C TYR A 90 10.08 -27.83 10.64
N GLY A 91 11.33 -27.98 10.21
CA GLY A 91 11.70 -28.68 8.97
C GLY A 91 11.53 -27.86 7.69
N ARG A 92 10.97 -26.64 7.76
CA ARG A 92 10.78 -25.75 6.60
C ARG A 92 11.74 -24.58 6.64
N TRP A 93 12.25 -24.18 5.48
CA TRP A 93 13.10 -23.01 5.34
C TRP A 93 12.25 -21.76 5.18
N HIS A 94 12.60 -20.74 5.94
CA HIS A 94 11.93 -19.45 5.94
C HIS A 94 12.94 -18.34 5.74
N ILE A 95 12.50 -17.24 5.14
CA ILE A 95 13.32 -16.04 4.99
C ILE A 95 13.21 -15.18 6.26
N VAL A 96 14.36 -14.67 6.71
CA VAL A 96 14.45 -13.67 7.77
C VAL A 96 15.36 -12.54 7.32
N ASP A 97 14.87 -11.30 7.37
CA ASP A 97 15.65 -10.10 7.03
C ASP A 97 15.57 -9.07 8.16
N THR A 98 16.45 -9.23 9.14
CA THR A 98 16.56 -8.32 10.29
C THR A 98 16.95 -6.90 9.91
N THR A 99 17.48 -6.69 8.69
CA THR A 99 17.87 -5.35 8.25
C THR A 99 16.64 -4.50 7.94
N PHE A 100 15.70 -5.08 7.18
CA PHE A 100 14.46 -4.38 6.81
C PHE A 100 13.44 -4.34 7.96
N ASP A 101 13.47 -5.34 8.85
CA ASP A 101 12.63 -5.34 10.06
C ASP A 101 13.17 -4.44 11.18
N ALA A 102 14.41 -3.94 11.09
CA ALA A 102 14.95 -2.95 12.03
C ALA A 102 14.52 -1.51 11.69
N GLY A 103 14.22 -1.24 10.42
CA GLY A 103 13.83 0.09 9.95
C GLY A 103 14.30 0.38 8.52
N TYR A 104 14.43 1.66 8.20
CA TYR A 104 14.76 2.12 6.84
C TYR A 104 15.66 3.36 6.86
N VAL A 105 16.25 3.70 5.72
CA VAL A 105 17.05 4.92 5.55
C VAL A 105 16.23 5.96 4.77
N LYS A 106 16.09 7.15 5.34
CA LYS A 106 15.51 8.33 4.67
C LYS A 106 16.46 9.51 4.84
N ASP A 107 16.74 10.24 3.76
CA ASP A 107 17.64 11.40 3.78
C ASP A 107 19.02 11.10 4.40
N TRP A 108 19.55 9.90 4.14
CA TRP A 108 20.79 9.38 4.74
C TRP A 108 20.77 9.24 6.27
N VAL A 109 19.59 9.23 6.87
CA VAL A 109 19.36 8.97 8.30
C VAL A 109 18.65 7.64 8.46
N PHE A 110 19.15 6.80 9.37
CA PHE A 110 18.45 5.59 9.77
C PHE A 110 17.25 5.93 10.67
N VAL A 111 16.08 5.52 10.22
CA VAL A 111 14.81 5.60 10.93
C VAL A 111 14.50 4.21 11.45
N LYS A 112 14.54 4.06 12.77
CA LYS A 112 14.14 2.81 13.41
C LYS A 112 12.63 2.64 13.25
N LYS A 113 12.23 1.49 12.73
CA LYS A 113 10.83 1.06 12.59
C LYS A 113 10.87 -0.46 12.72
N TYR A 114 10.66 -0.96 13.92
CA TYR A 114 10.53 -2.39 14.12
C TYR A 114 9.33 -2.93 13.35
N SER A 115 9.52 -4.05 12.69
CA SER A 115 8.43 -4.84 12.15
C SER A 115 8.75 -6.33 12.23
N THR A 116 7.77 -7.14 11.87
CA THR A 116 7.95 -8.58 11.61
C THR A 116 7.54 -8.92 10.19
N GLU A 117 7.49 -7.91 9.31
CA GLU A 117 7.07 -8.03 7.90
C GLU A 117 8.03 -8.94 7.11
N ASN A 118 9.28 -9.05 7.57
CA ASN A 118 10.32 -9.87 6.96
C ASN A 118 10.79 -11.02 7.88
N LEU A 119 9.97 -11.39 8.86
CA LEU A 119 10.22 -12.50 9.78
C LEU A 119 9.35 -13.71 9.39
N PHE A 120 10.00 -14.73 8.85
CA PHE A 120 9.38 -15.96 8.35
C PHE A 120 8.61 -15.84 7.03
N VAL A 121 9.07 -14.97 6.13
CA VAL A 121 8.43 -14.74 4.82
C VAL A 121 8.40 -16.04 4.00
N ASP A 122 7.26 -16.30 3.38
CA ASP A 122 7.12 -17.40 2.41
C ASP A 122 7.99 -17.12 1.17
N PRO A 123 8.81 -18.07 0.71
CA PRO A 123 9.63 -17.88 -0.49
C PRO A 123 8.84 -17.46 -1.74
N ALA A 124 7.60 -17.93 -1.91
CA ALA A 124 6.73 -17.57 -3.03
C ALA A 124 6.27 -16.10 -2.98
N GLN A 125 6.23 -15.50 -1.79
CA GLN A 125 5.96 -14.07 -1.61
C GLN A 125 7.25 -13.26 -1.74
N SER A 126 8.33 -13.74 -1.12
CA SER A 126 9.62 -13.03 -1.11
C SER A 126 10.20 -12.86 -2.52
N ILE A 127 9.93 -13.77 -3.46
CA ILE A 127 10.46 -13.67 -4.82
C ILE A 127 9.99 -12.40 -5.55
N TYR A 128 8.89 -11.76 -5.15
CA TYR A 128 8.48 -10.48 -5.77
C TYR A 128 9.45 -9.33 -5.46
N ALA A 129 10.10 -9.40 -4.30
CA ALA A 129 10.99 -8.36 -3.79
C ALA A 129 12.47 -8.76 -3.81
N ARG A 130 12.81 -10.05 -3.69
CA ARG A 130 14.19 -10.53 -3.49
C ARG A 130 14.55 -11.65 -4.46
N TYR A 131 15.78 -11.62 -4.97
CA TYR A 131 16.34 -12.64 -5.85
C TYR A 131 17.72 -13.10 -5.34
N PRO A 132 17.89 -14.35 -4.89
CA PRO A 132 19.19 -14.86 -4.47
C PRO A 132 20.12 -15.08 -5.66
N LYS A 133 21.45 -14.98 -5.43
CA LYS A 133 22.44 -15.32 -6.46
C LYS A 133 22.40 -16.80 -6.84
N GLU A 134 22.20 -17.67 -5.85
CA GLU A 134 22.10 -19.11 -6.05
C GLU A 134 20.63 -19.53 -6.25
N SER A 135 20.35 -20.19 -7.38
CA SER A 135 18.98 -20.58 -7.76
C SER A 135 18.28 -21.45 -6.71
N GLY A 136 19.00 -22.39 -6.08
CA GLY A 136 18.44 -23.26 -5.03
C GLY A 136 17.99 -22.51 -3.76
N GLN A 137 18.48 -21.30 -3.54
CA GLN A 137 18.09 -20.46 -2.39
C GLN A 137 16.78 -19.69 -2.63
N GLN A 138 16.18 -19.80 -3.83
CA GLN A 138 14.83 -19.28 -4.08
C GLN A 138 13.77 -20.07 -3.33
N LEU A 139 14.04 -21.35 -3.01
CA LEU A 139 13.12 -22.27 -2.33
C LEU A 139 11.76 -22.44 -3.01
N LEU A 140 11.67 -22.07 -4.29
CA LEU A 140 10.48 -22.28 -5.12
C LEU A 140 10.49 -23.71 -5.67
N ALA A 141 9.30 -24.29 -5.84
CA ALA A 141 9.13 -25.57 -6.55
C ALA A 141 9.65 -25.50 -8.00
N SER A 142 9.60 -24.31 -8.61
CA SER A 142 10.18 -24.02 -9.92
C SER A 142 10.89 -22.67 -9.85
N PRO A 143 12.22 -22.68 -9.67
CA PRO A 143 13.01 -21.44 -9.66
C PRO A 143 12.85 -20.65 -10.95
N ILE A 144 12.79 -19.33 -10.83
CA ILE A 144 12.64 -18.40 -11.96
C ILE A 144 14.00 -17.81 -12.35
N SER A 145 14.11 -17.32 -13.58
CA SER A 145 15.31 -16.61 -14.03
C SER A 145 15.36 -15.19 -13.44
N GLY A 146 16.55 -14.59 -13.48
CA GLY A 146 16.70 -13.17 -13.14
C GLY A 146 15.83 -12.26 -14.02
N GLN A 147 15.64 -12.58 -15.30
CA GLN A 147 14.77 -11.81 -16.19
C GLN A 147 13.30 -11.93 -15.78
N ASP A 148 12.85 -13.13 -15.43
CA ASP A 148 11.48 -13.35 -14.95
C ASP A 148 11.23 -12.60 -13.63
N PHE A 149 12.21 -12.61 -12.70
CA PHE A 149 12.16 -11.83 -11.47
C PHE A 149 11.99 -10.33 -11.74
N LEU A 150 12.77 -9.77 -12.67
CA LEU A 150 12.67 -8.36 -13.06
C LEU A 150 11.33 -8.04 -13.73
N ASN A 151 10.72 -9.03 -14.40
CA ASN A 151 9.41 -8.91 -15.03
C ASN A 151 8.23 -9.09 -14.06
N LEU A 152 8.45 -9.54 -12.81
CA LEU A 152 7.39 -9.56 -11.79
C LEU A 152 6.99 -8.13 -11.39
N PRO A 153 5.70 -7.86 -11.13
CA PRO A 153 5.23 -6.56 -10.65
C PRO A 153 5.87 -6.19 -9.32
N ASP A 154 5.78 -4.91 -8.96
CA ASP A 154 6.24 -4.44 -7.65
C ASP A 154 5.14 -4.69 -6.63
N VAL A 155 5.35 -5.70 -5.80
CA VAL A 155 4.42 -6.11 -4.75
C VAL A 155 5.08 -5.82 -3.40
N GLU A 156 4.43 -4.99 -2.61
CA GLU A 156 4.86 -4.70 -1.24
C GLU A 156 4.45 -5.85 -0.31
N PRO A 157 5.18 -6.12 0.78
CA PRO A 157 4.81 -7.16 1.76
C PRO A 157 3.35 -7.05 2.24
N ALA A 158 2.88 -5.82 2.44
CA ALA A 158 1.51 -5.54 2.87
C ALA A 158 0.42 -6.10 1.92
N PHE A 159 0.72 -6.29 0.63
CA PHE A 159 -0.19 -6.96 -0.29
C PHE A 159 -0.57 -8.35 0.24
N PHE A 160 0.43 -9.13 0.64
CA PHE A 160 0.23 -10.48 1.17
C PHE A 160 -0.28 -10.47 2.61
N ASP A 161 0.13 -9.51 3.43
CA ASP A 161 -0.37 -9.37 4.82
C ASP A 161 -1.86 -9.03 4.87
N TYR A 162 -2.37 -8.34 3.86
CA TYR A 162 -3.81 -8.13 3.63
C TYR A 162 -4.49 -9.32 2.94
N GLY A 163 -3.76 -10.40 2.70
CA GLY A 163 -4.26 -11.62 2.06
C GLY A 163 -4.71 -11.39 0.61
N LEU A 164 -4.14 -10.37 -0.06
CA LEU A 164 -4.38 -10.13 -1.46
C LEU A 164 -3.57 -11.11 -2.32
N GLU A 165 -4.18 -11.52 -3.42
CA GLU A 165 -3.63 -12.42 -4.42
C GLU A 165 -4.04 -11.97 -5.82
N PHE A 166 -3.20 -12.24 -6.82
CA PHE A 166 -3.56 -12.02 -8.22
C PHE A 166 -4.57 -13.08 -8.68
N ASP A 167 -5.65 -12.65 -9.34
CA ASP A 167 -6.62 -13.59 -9.88
C ASP A 167 -6.18 -14.12 -11.25
N SER A 168 -5.47 -15.25 -11.23
CA SER A 168 -5.14 -16.18 -12.34
C SER A 168 -4.51 -15.63 -13.64
N LYS A 169 -4.44 -14.32 -13.85
CA LYS A 169 -3.72 -13.67 -14.95
C LYS A 169 -2.26 -13.45 -14.56
N ARG A 170 -1.34 -13.76 -15.48
CA ARG A 170 0.07 -13.37 -15.34
C ARG A 170 0.16 -11.85 -15.45
N ILE A 171 0.20 -11.17 -14.30
CA ILE A 171 0.50 -9.75 -14.22
C ILE A 171 2.02 -9.61 -14.25
N ALA A 172 2.50 -8.75 -15.15
CA ALA A 172 3.92 -8.41 -15.26
C ALA A 172 4.17 -7.01 -14.69
N TRP A 173 5.44 -6.64 -14.57
CA TRP A 173 5.82 -5.26 -14.33
C TRP A 173 5.31 -4.34 -15.45
N GLU A 174 5.48 -4.73 -16.72
CA GLU A 174 5.01 -3.98 -17.88
C GLU A 174 3.89 -4.73 -18.60
N ASN A 175 2.74 -4.07 -18.77
CA ASN A 175 1.55 -4.67 -19.37
C ASN A 175 1.10 -3.80 -20.57
N PRO A 176 1.05 -4.35 -21.79
CA PRO A 176 0.54 -3.62 -22.95
C PRO A 176 -0.98 -3.44 -22.85
N THR A 177 -1.49 -2.27 -23.24
CA THR A 177 -2.92 -1.95 -23.16
C THR A 177 -3.46 -1.26 -24.41
N LEU A 178 -4.79 -1.31 -24.59
CA LEU A 178 -5.55 -0.69 -25.68
C LEU A 178 -6.63 0.25 -25.11
N GLY A 179 -6.20 1.27 -24.39
CA GLY A 179 -7.05 2.29 -23.76
C GLY A 179 -7.61 1.86 -22.40
N LEU A 180 -7.90 0.58 -22.20
CA LEU A 180 -8.41 0.06 -20.94
C LEU A 180 -7.50 -1.03 -20.37
N PHE A 181 -7.50 -1.16 -19.04
CA PHE A 181 -6.86 -2.24 -18.31
C PHE A 181 -7.76 -2.66 -17.14
N CYS A 182 -7.79 -3.96 -16.85
CA CYS A 182 -8.46 -4.49 -15.66
C CYS A 182 -7.49 -5.40 -14.92
N LEU A 183 -7.19 -5.04 -13.67
CA LEU A 183 -6.48 -5.88 -12.72
C LEU A 183 -7.50 -6.58 -11.84
N GLU A 184 -7.43 -7.91 -11.81
CA GLU A 184 -8.29 -8.74 -10.98
C GLU A 184 -7.50 -9.22 -9.76
N LEU A 185 -8.01 -8.93 -8.57
CA LEU A 185 -7.45 -9.37 -7.30
C LEU A 185 -8.46 -10.20 -6.52
N LYS A 186 -7.94 -11.11 -5.70
CA LYS A 186 -8.68 -11.81 -4.66
C LYS A 186 -8.13 -11.40 -3.30
N GLY A 187 -8.98 -11.29 -2.31
CA GLY A 187 -8.64 -11.13 -0.91
C GLY A 187 -9.35 -12.22 -0.10
N ASN A 188 -8.68 -12.71 0.94
CA ASN A 188 -9.30 -13.61 1.92
C ASN A 188 -9.93 -12.86 3.11
N ASP A 189 -9.73 -11.54 3.17
CA ASP A 189 -10.26 -10.63 4.18
C ASP A 189 -11.40 -9.79 3.58
N GLU A 190 -12.57 -9.84 4.20
CA GLU A 190 -13.78 -9.14 3.73
C GLU A 190 -13.78 -7.66 4.11
N ASP A 191 -12.89 -7.21 5.00
CA ASP A 191 -12.84 -5.84 5.52
C ASP A 191 -11.82 -4.94 4.79
N MET A 192 -11.40 -5.33 3.59
CA MET A 192 -10.40 -4.60 2.84
C MET A 192 -10.98 -3.39 2.09
N VAL A 193 -10.39 -2.23 2.33
CA VAL A 193 -10.60 -1.02 1.54
C VAL A 193 -9.47 -0.93 0.52
N ILE A 194 -9.82 -0.88 -0.76
CA ILE A 194 -8.89 -0.81 -1.89
C ILE A 194 -9.17 0.45 -2.71
N ASP A 195 -8.10 1.07 -3.20
CA ASP A 195 -8.14 2.15 -4.17
C ASP A 195 -7.08 1.96 -5.25
N GLY A 196 -7.27 2.63 -6.39
CA GLY A 196 -6.34 2.59 -7.51
C GLY A 196 -6.01 4.00 -7.96
N VAL A 197 -4.72 4.27 -8.20
CA VAL A 197 -4.23 5.55 -8.70
C VAL A 197 -3.52 5.31 -10.02
N LEU A 198 -3.94 6.05 -11.06
CA LEU A 198 -3.23 6.05 -12.34
C LEU A 198 -2.37 7.30 -12.45
N ILE A 199 -1.06 7.11 -12.61
CA ILE A 199 -0.08 8.18 -12.77
C ILE A 199 0.27 8.30 -14.25
N GLY A 200 0.13 9.51 -14.78
CA GLY A 200 0.45 9.87 -16.16
C GLY A 200 1.95 9.93 -16.46
N PRO A 201 2.31 10.14 -17.74
CA PRO A 201 3.70 10.25 -18.17
C PRO A 201 4.42 11.48 -17.59
N ASP A 202 3.69 12.49 -17.13
CA ASP A 202 4.21 13.68 -16.44
C ASP A 202 4.45 13.45 -14.93
N GLY A 203 4.20 12.23 -14.44
CA GLY A 203 4.36 11.87 -13.04
C GLY A 203 3.23 12.35 -12.13
N LYS A 204 2.13 12.87 -12.69
CA LYS A 204 0.97 13.32 -11.92
C LYS A 204 -0.15 12.28 -11.94
N GLU A 205 -0.89 12.21 -10.85
CA GLU A 205 -2.14 11.47 -10.80
C GLU A 205 -3.12 11.98 -11.86
N LEU A 206 -3.90 11.05 -12.43
CA LEU A 206 -4.99 11.30 -13.35
C LEU A 206 -6.32 11.04 -12.64
N PRO A 207 -6.96 12.08 -12.08
CA PRO A 207 -8.19 11.91 -11.30
C PRO A 207 -9.30 11.27 -12.12
N GLY A 208 -9.99 10.30 -11.54
CA GLY A 208 -11.10 9.59 -12.20
C GLY A 208 -10.69 8.65 -13.33
N ALA A 209 -9.40 8.38 -13.50
CA ALA A 209 -8.91 7.43 -14.50
C ALA A 209 -8.99 5.96 -14.02
N THR A 210 -9.29 5.74 -12.74
CA THR A 210 -9.44 4.41 -12.13
C THR A 210 -10.82 4.24 -11.52
N PHE A 211 -11.25 2.98 -11.39
CA PHE A 211 -12.48 2.63 -10.68
C PHE A 211 -12.40 1.21 -10.13
N ILE A 212 -12.87 1.00 -8.90
CA ILE A 212 -12.87 -0.32 -8.27
C ILE A 212 -14.28 -0.90 -8.31
N GLN A 213 -14.42 -2.10 -8.87
CA GLN A 213 -15.63 -2.92 -8.75
C GLN A 213 -15.38 -4.10 -7.80
N ARG A 214 -16.46 -4.56 -7.14
CA ARG A 214 -16.45 -5.69 -6.22
C ARG A 214 -17.43 -6.75 -6.71
N PRO A 215 -17.05 -7.59 -7.70
CA PRO A 215 -17.98 -8.54 -8.34
C PRO A 215 -18.46 -9.66 -7.42
N GLY A 216 -17.80 -9.85 -6.27
CA GLY A 216 -18.20 -10.79 -5.22
C GLY A 216 -17.34 -10.61 -3.98
N ALA A 217 -17.69 -11.32 -2.90
CA ALA A 217 -16.94 -11.28 -1.64
C ALA A 217 -15.45 -11.58 -1.88
N GLY A 218 -14.59 -10.69 -1.36
CA GLY A 218 -13.14 -10.80 -1.53
C GLY A 218 -12.64 -10.72 -2.97
N ARG A 219 -13.43 -10.22 -3.94
CA ARG A 219 -12.98 -10.05 -5.34
C ARG A 219 -13.01 -8.58 -5.71
N TYR A 220 -11.94 -8.14 -6.36
CA TYR A 220 -11.76 -6.75 -6.75
C TYR A 220 -11.35 -6.67 -8.21
N SER A 221 -12.09 -5.88 -8.99
CA SER A 221 -11.74 -5.55 -10.37
C SER A 221 -11.35 -4.08 -10.42
N ILE A 222 -10.06 -3.81 -10.56
CA ILE A 222 -9.50 -2.47 -10.65
C ILE A 222 -9.40 -2.09 -12.13
N LEU A 223 -10.30 -1.21 -12.55
CA LEU A 223 -10.37 -0.68 -13.89
C LEU A 223 -9.47 0.54 -14.00
N ALA A 224 -8.73 0.65 -15.09
CA ALA A 224 -7.95 1.84 -15.45
C ALA A 224 -8.24 2.24 -16.90
N SER A 225 -8.40 3.53 -17.14
CA SER A 225 -8.63 4.12 -18.46
C SER A 225 -7.54 5.11 -18.81
N MET A 226 -6.94 4.92 -19.99
CA MET A 226 -5.82 5.70 -20.50
C MET A 226 -6.24 6.42 -21.77
N THR A 227 -6.30 7.76 -21.72
CA THR A 227 -6.84 8.59 -22.80
C THR A 227 -5.84 8.93 -23.89
N GLN A 228 -4.56 8.55 -23.73
CA GLN A 228 -3.50 8.85 -24.70
C GLN A 228 -2.51 7.68 -24.84
N LYS A 229 -1.82 7.62 -25.97
CA LYS A 229 -0.71 6.69 -26.17
C LYS A 229 0.49 7.16 -25.35
N ALA A 230 0.77 6.47 -24.25
CA ALA A 230 1.87 6.80 -23.32
C ALA A 230 2.16 5.61 -22.39
N SER A 231 3.19 5.77 -21.55
CA SER A 231 3.44 4.89 -20.42
C SER A 231 2.80 5.49 -19.16
N TYR A 232 2.10 4.66 -18.41
CA TYR A 232 1.44 5.01 -17.16
C TYR A 232 1.93 4.11 -16.03
N THR A 233 1.75 4.56 -14.79
CA THR A 233 1.94 3.70 -13.61
C THR A 233 0.58 3.50 -12.95
N LEU A 234 0.17 2.25 -12.76
CA LEU A 234 -0.97 1.91 -11.92
C LEU A 234 -0.43 1.53 -10.55
N GLU A 235 -0.85 2.27 -9.53
CA GLU A 235 -0.58 1.96 -8.13
C GLU A 235 -1.86 1.54 -7.44
N ILE A 236 -1.82 0.45 -6.69
CA ILE A 236 -2.93 -0.03 -5.88
C ILE A 236 -2.63 0.24 -4.43
N TYR A 237 -3.64 0.76 -3.76
CA TYR A 237 -3.59 1.13 -2.36
C TYR A 237 -4.59 0.32 -1.55
N ALA A 238 -4.21 -0.12 -0.35
CA ALA A 238 -5.07 -0.92 0.51
C ALA A 238 -4.87 -0.63 2.00
N LYS A 239 -5.93 -0.87 2.79
CA LYS A 239 -5.93 -0.93 4.26
C LYS A 239 -7.07 -1.82 4.75
N ARG A 240 -6.97 -2.33 5.97
CA ARG A 240 -8.16 -2.88 6.65
C ARG A 240 -9.06 -1.74 7.11
N ARG A 241 -10.38 -1.97 7.10
CA ARG A 241 -11.35 -1.02 7.66
C ARG A 241 -11.03 -0.78 9.14
N GLY A 242 -10.95 0.51 9.53
CA GLY A 242 -10.59 0.91 10.88
C GLY A 242 -9.09 0.86 11.21
N GLU A 243 -8.23 0.44 10.28
CA GLU A 243 -6.78 0.45 10.47
C GLU A 243 -6.25 1.89 10.58
N ALA A 244 -5.57 2.17 11.70
CA ALA A 244 -4.86 3.42 11.91
C ALA A 244 -3.38 3.30 11.53
N ARG A 245 -2.82 4.37 11.00
CA ARG A 245 -1.46 4.46 10.48
C ARG A 245 -0.68 5.60 11.07
N PHE A 246 0.60 5.31 11.22
CA PHE A 246 1.52 6.11 12.00
C PHE A 246 2.77 6.44 11.18
N ASP A 247 2.97 7.71 10.88
CA ASP A 247 4.21 8.19 10.28
C ASP A 247 5.30 8.32 11.36
N TYR A 248 6.36 7.53 11.23
CA TYR A 248 7.50 7.54 12.15
C TYR A 248 8.39 8.79 12.01
N LEU A 249 8.24 9.51 10.91
CA LEU A 249 8.87 10.80 10.66
C LEU A 249 7.81 11.86 10.35
N ILE A 250 7.87 12.98 11.05
CA ILE A 250 7.01 14.14 10.78
C ILE A 250 7.89 15.33 10.44
N ASP A 251 7.58 16.03 9.35
CA ASP A 251 8.25 17.29 9.00
C ASP A 251 8.21 18.26 10.19
N ALA A 252 9.34 18.91 10.50
CA ALA A 252 9.45 19.78 11.66
C ALA A 252 8.51 21.00 11.57
N GLY A 253 8.32 21.56 10.38
CA GLY A 253 7.38 22.67 10.17
C GLY A 253 5.94 22.26 10.44
N LYS A 254 5.55 21.05 10.00
CA LYS A 254 4.22 20.47 10.31
C LYS A 254 4.07 20.18 11.80
N PHE A 255 5.08 19.58 12.43
CA PHE A 255 5.05 19.20 13.84
C PHE A 255 4.95 20.43 14.75
N GLU A 256 5.86 21.39 14.59
CA GLU A 256 5.97 22.59 15.43
C GLU A 256 4.89 23.63 15.09
N GLY A 257 4.53 23.78 13.81
CA GLY A 257 3.65 24.85 13.35
C GLY A 257 2.16 24.50 13.28
N LYS A 258 1.81 23.21 13.25
CA LYS A 258 0.40 22.77 13.13
C LYS A 258 -0.01 21.78 14.23
N ILE A 259 0.76 20.71 14.42
CA ILE A 259 0.36 19.61 15.30
C ILE A 259 0.44 20.02 16.78
N VAL A 260 1.61 20.42 17.25
CA VAL A 260 1.82 20.80 18.66
C VAL A 260 0.90 21.98 19.06
N PRO A 261 0.75 23.05 18.27
CA PRO A 261 -0.15 24.15 18.62
C PRO A 261 -1.63 23.75 18.71
N ALA A 262 -2.07 22.72 18.00
CA ALA A 262 -3.47 22.27 18.00
C ALA A 262 -3.89 21.55 19.29
N LEU A 263 -2.94 21.08 20.10
CA LEU A 263 -3.19 20.32 21.33
C LEU A 263 -3.24 21.23 22.57
N ASP A 264 -3.81 20.73 23.66
CA ASP A 264 -3.76 21.40 24.96
C ASP A 264 -2.35 21.31 25.61
N LYS A 265 -2.14 22.03 26.71
CA LYS A 265 -0.82 22.10 27.36
C LYS A 265 -0.32 20.74 27.85
N ALA A 266 -1.19 19.87 28.36
CA ALA A 266 -0.79 18.56 28.87
C ALA A 266 -0.41 17.63 27.72
N ASP A 267 -1.25 17.58 26.70
CA ASP A 267 -1.07 16.75 25.51
C ASP A 267 0.17 17.17 24.69
N ARG A 268 0.49 18.48 24.64
CA ARG A 268 1.74 18.99 24.03
C ARG A 268 2.98 18.39 24.68
N VAL A 269 3.01 18.34 26.01
CA VAL A 269 4.16 17.80 26.76
C VAL A 269 4.30 16.32 26.48
N VAL A 270 3.19 15.58 26.51
CA VAL A 270 3.18 14.14 26.21
C VAL A 270 3.66 13.89 24.79
N LEU A 271 3.03 14.49 23.77
CA LEU A 271 3.40 14.28 22.37
C LEU A 271 4.86 14.68 22.10
N SER A 272 5.31 15.84 22.58
CA SER A 272 6.70 16.27 22.37
C SER A 272 7.71 15.33 23.04
N SER A 273 7.33 14.69 24.15
CA SER A 273 8.18 13.71 24.82
C SER A 273 8.30 12.39 24.06
N LEU A 274 7.41 12.10 23.11
CA LEU A 274 7.41 10.88 22.31
C LEU A 274 8.23 11.02 21.02
N PHE A 275 8.62 12.24 20.66
CA PHE A 275 9.39 12.51 19.44
C PHE A 275 10.75 13.15 19.76
N GLU A 276 11.69 13.02 18.84
CA GLU A 276 13.00 13.69 18.89
C GLU A 276 13.29 14.38 17.57
N LYS A 277 13.79 15.62 17.62
CA LYS A 277 14.17 16.36 16.41
C LYS A 277 15.48 15.79 15.86
N ILE A 278 15.50 15.39 14.59
CA ILE A 278 16.72 14.98 13.90
C ILE A 278 17.38 16.24 13.33
N PRO A 279 18.58 16.64 13.82
CA PRO A 279 19.19 17.91 13.41
C PRO A 279 19.50 18.01 11.91
N ALA A 280 19.82 16.88 11.27
CA ALA A 280 20.28 16.84 9.89
C ALA A 280 19.17 16.70 8.82
N SER A 281 17.92 16.39 9.21
CA SER A 281 16.86 16.06 8.24
C SER A 281 15.64 16.99 8.29
N ASN A 282 15.58 17.98 9.17
CA ASN A 282 14.37 18.82 9.39
C ASN A 282 13.10 18.00 9.73
N HIS A 283 13.25 16.84 10.37
CA HIS A 283 12.14 15.98 10.78
C HIS A 283 12.21 15.70 12.29
N TYR A 284 11.04 15.41 12.87
CA TYR A 284 10.90 14.72 14.15
C TYR A 284 10.75 13.22 13.92
N ARG A 285 11.46 12.42 14.70
CA ARG A 285 11.36 10.96 14.73
C ARG A 285 10.62 10.51 15.96
N PHE A 286 9.69 9.57 15.80
CA PHE A 286 9.07 8.91 16.93
C PHE A 286 10.08 8.03 17.67
N LYS A 287 10.17 8.17 18.99
CA LYS A 287 10.99 7.34 19.85
C LYS A 287 10.28 6.02 20.10
N GLU A 288 10.40 5.12 19.13
CA GLU A 288 9.75 3.81 19.18
C GLU A 288 10.30 2.95 20.32
N ASP A 289 9.37 2.45 21.14
CA ASP A 289 9.58 1.23 21.93
C ASP A 289 8.74 0.11 21.27
N PRO A 290 9.37 -0.80 20.53
CA PRO A 290 8.65 -1.83 19.79
C PRO A 290 7.99 -2.88 20.67
N PHE A 291 8.28 -2.87 21.98
CA PHE A 291 7.70 -3.80 22.96
C PHE A 291 6.64 -3.13 23.83
N SER A 292 6.35 -1.84 23.62
CA SER A 292 5.32 -1.08 24.34
C SER A 292 4.44 -0.31 23.36
N LEU A 293 3.28 -0.89 23.03
CA LEU A 293 2.31 -0.27 22.12
C LEU A 293 1.66 1.00 22.70
N ALA A 294 1.66 1.15 24.03
CA ALA A 294 1.00 2.27 24.71
C ALA A 294 1.50 3.65 24.24
N SER A 295 2.81 3.79 23.99
CA SER A 295 3.39 5.03 23.48
C SER A 295 2.92 5.34 22.06
N LYS A 296 2.80 4.31 21.21
CA LYS A 296 2.34 4.45 19.82
C LYS A 296 0.85 4.79 19.79
N ASP A 297 0.03 4.10 20.58
CA ASP A 297 -1.41 4.36 20.68
C ASP A 297 -1.68 5.78 21.20
N THR A 298 -0.88 6.22 22.19
CA THR A 298 -0.94 7.59 22.70
C THR A 298 -0.58 8.60 21.61
N ALA A 299 0.51 8.37 20.86
CA ALA A 299 0.91 9.26 19.77
C ALA A 299 -0.17 9.33 18.69
N LEU A 300 -0.73 8.19 18.26
CA LEU A 300 -1.82 8.12 17.27
C LEU A 300 -3.04 8.92 17.72
N ARG A 301 -3.50 8.73 18.96
CA ARG A 301 -4.64 9.47 19.52
C ARG A 301 -4.40 10.99 19.50
N LEU A 302 -3.22 11.43 19.91
CA LEU A 302 -2.86 12.85 19.97
C LEU A 302 -2.69 13.45 18.56
N LEU A 303 -2.10 12.72 17.62
CA LEU A 303 -1.99 13.15 16.23
C LEU A 303 -3.37 13.28 15.57
N ALA A 304 -4.26 12.32 15.80
CA ALA A 304 -5.64 12.39 15.32
C ALA A 304 -6.40 13.57 15.94
N ALA A 305 -6.25 13.81 17.25
CA ALA A 305 -6.82 14.98 17.93
C ALA A 305 -6.30 16.31 17.37
N ALA A 306 -5.05 16.35 16.88
CA ALA A 306 -4.46 17.48 16.19
C ALA A 306 -4.86 17.59 14.70
N GLY A 307 -5.78 16.74 14.21
CA GLY A 307 -6.24 16.73 12.82
C GLY A 307 -5.21 16.15 11.83
N PHE A 308 -4.25 15.36 12.30
CA PHE A 308 -3.32 14.65 11.44
C PHE A 308 -3.98 13.36 10.90
N PRO A 309 -3.94 13.11 9.58
CA PRO A 309 -4.58 11.94 8.99
C PRO A 309 -3.89 10.66 9.48
N ALA A 310 -4.65 9.78 10.11
CA ALA A 310 -4.18 8.50 10.64
C ALA A 310 -4.79 7.32 9.88
N ASP A 311 -5.42 7.53 8.73
CA ASP A 311 -6.24 6.53 8.03
C ASP A 311 -5.84 6.37 6.55
N SER A 312 -4.61 6.74 6.20
CA SER A 312 -4.11 6.63 4.83
C SER A 312 -3.97 5.17 4.37
N LEU A 313 -4.28 4.90 3.10
CA LEU A 313 -4.06 3.60 2.48
C LEU A 313 -2.55 3.35 2.23
N GLN A 314 -2.12 2.08 2.15
CA GLN A 314 -0.74 1.72 1.77
C GLN A 314 -0.71 1.46 0.31
N LYS A 315 0.32 1.92 -0.38
CA LYS A 315 0.66 1.26 -1.63
C LYS A 315 0.98 -0.20 -1.34
N VAL A 316 0.33 -1.09 -2.06
CA VAL A 316 0.54 -2.55 -1.96
C VAL A 316 1.06 -3.13 -3.28
N LEU A 317 0.81 -2.45 -4.39
CA LEU A 317 1.21 -2.91 -5.72
C LEU A 317 1.49 -1.72 -6.63
N SER A 318 2.50 -1.86 -7.49
CA SER A 318 2.78 -0.94 -8.59
C SER A 318 3.15 -1.72 -9.86
N LEU A 319 2.63 -1.27 -11.01
CA LEU A 319 2.95 -1.81 -12.33
C LEU A 319 2.87 -0.72 -13.40
N LYS A 320 3.49 -0.97 -14.55
CA LYS A 320 3.47 -0.11 -15.73
C LYS A 320 2.43 -0.59 -16.74
N LEU A 321 1.72 0.38 -17.30
CA LEU A 321 0.80 0.18 -18.41
C LEU A 321 1.34 0.88 -19.65
N LEU A 322 1.67 0.09 -20.68
CA LEU A 322 2.18 0.59 -21.95
C LEU A 322 1.01 0.73 -22.93
N ASN A 323 0.38 1.90 -22.92
CA ASN A 323 -0.83 2.12 -23.68
C ASN A 323 -0.54 2.45 -25.15
N GLN A 324 -1.15 1.70 -26.06
CA GLN A 324 -0.97 1.89 -27.50
C GLN A 324 -2.06 2.73 -28.15
N ARG A 325 -3.22 2.89 -27.49
CA ARG A 325 -4.41 3.56 -28.06
C ARG A 325 -5.20 4.32 -27.00
N ALA A 326 -5.71 5.49 -27.34
CA ALA A 326 -6.62 6.24 -26.48
C ALA A 326 -7.94 5.47 -26.20
N SER A 327 -8.34 5.45 -24.93
CA SER A 327 -9.66 4.99 -24.49
C SER A 327 -10.78 5.92 -24.96
N ALA A 328 -11.94 5.36 -25.27
CA ALA A 328 -13.17 6.12 -25.41
C ALA A 328 -13.79 6.52 -24.06
N THR A 329 -13.40 5.85 -22.97
CA THR A 329 -13.82 6.18 -21.60
C THR A 329 -12.90 7.28 -21.08
N SER A 330 -13.36 8.53 -21.08
CA SER A 330 -12.54 9.66 -20.61
C SER A 330 -12.31 9.65 -19.09
N SER A 331 -13.28 9.16 -18.33
CA SER A 331 -13.25 9.08 -16.87
C SER A 331 -14.31 8.11 -16.34
N TYR A 332 -14.12 7.67 -15.11
CA TYR A 332 -15.09 6.97 -14.28
C TYR A 332 -15.83 7.92 -13.35
N PRO A 333 -16.92 7.48 -12.70
CA PRO A 333 -17.68 8.31 -11.76
C PRO A 333 -16.80 8.66 -10.56
N LYS A 334 -16.98 9.88 -10.03
CA LYS A 334 -16.27 10.30 -8.83
C LYS A 334 -16.73 9.46 -7.64
N VAL A 335 -15.76 8.92 -6.91
CA VAL A 335 -15.97 8.08 -5.73
C VAL A 335 -15.97 8.95 -4.46
N TYR A 336 -16.87 8.65 -3.54
CA TYR A 336 -16.95 9.26 -2.22
C TYR A 336 -16.77 8.20 -1.12
N ALA A 337 -16.55 8.66 0.12
CA ALA A 337 -16.25 7.80 1.27
C ALA A 337 -17.24 6.65 1.47
N ARG A 338 -18.55 6.86 1.21
CA ARG A 338 -19.58 5.81 1.32
C ARG A 338 -19.31 4.63 0.39
N TYR A 339 -18.87 4.87 -0.86
CA TYR A 339 -18.51 3.80 -1.79
C TYR A 339 -17.12 3.22 -1.51
N GLN A 340 -16.15 4.07 -1.16
CA GLN A 340 -14.77 3.65 -0.91
C GLN A 340 -14.69 2.69 0.29
N ASN A 341 -15.39 3.02 1.38
CA ASN A 341 -15.37 2.26 2.63
C ASN A 341 -16.34 1.07 2.65
N SER A 342 -17.19 0.92 1.63
CA SER A 342 -18.06 -0.25 1.51
C SER A 342 -17.30 -1.45 0.97
N THR A 343 -17.59 -2.64 1.52
CA THR A 343 -16.97 -3.91 1.13
C THR A 343 -17.82 -4.70 0.14
N ALA A 344 -19.11 -4.36 0.01
CA ALA A 344 -20.08 -5.09 -0.82
C ALA A 344 -20.73 -4.22 -1.91
N ASP A 345 -20.73 -2.90 -1.76
CA ASP A 345 -21.37 -2.04 -2.75
C ASP A 345 -20.66 -2.12 -4.11
N SER A 346 -21.45 -2.14 -5.17
CA SER A 346 -20.94 -2.21 -6.53
C SER A 346 -21.83 -1.45 -7.53
N LEU A 347 -21.17 -0.71 -8.42
CA LEU A 347 -21.83 -0.05 -9.54
C LEU A 347 -21.91 -0.98 -10.74
N ALA A 348 -23.14 -1.23 -11.21
CA ALA A 348 -23.39 -1.98 -12.44
C ALA A 348 -23.50 -1.06 -13.66
N SER A 349 -24.10 0.14 -13.52
CA SER A 349 -24.21 1.10 -14.61
C SER A 349 -24.56 2.51 -14.10
N PRO A 350 -24.12 3.60 -14.76
CA PRO A 350 -23.14 3.65 -15.85
C PRO A 350 -21.70 3.78 -15.34
N LEU A 351 -20.76 3.08 -15.97
CA LEU A 351 -19.32 3.19 -15.66
C LEU A 351 -18.66 4.43 -16.28
N LEU A 352 -19.28 5.09 -17.25
CA LEU A 352 -18.76 6.36 -17.77
C LEU A 352 -19.02 7.46 -16.75
N GLY A 353 -17.98 8.20 -16.34
CA GLY A 353 -18.10 9.33 -15.42
C GLY A 353 -18.75 10.58 -16.02
N THR A 354 -18.77 10.67 -17.35
CA THR A 354 -19.40 11.77 -18.09
C THR A 354 -20.62 11.27 -18.84
N LEU A 355 -21.74 11.96 -18.68
CA LEU A 355 -23.03 11.65 -19.28
C LEU A 355 -23.48 12.81 -20.19
N LYS A 356 -24.35 12.54 -21.17
CA LYS A 356 -24.82 13.58 -22.10
C LYS A 356 -26.25 13.98 -21.80
N VAL A 357 -26.53 15.29 -21.80
CA VAL A 357 -27.88 15.82 -21.63
C VAL A 357 -28.83 15.29 -22.72
N GLY A 358 -30.02 14.88 -22.30
CA GLY A 358 -31.06 14.31 -23.16
C GLY A 358 -30.83 12.87 -23.60
N GLU A 359 -29.73 12.23 -23.21
CA GLU A 359 -29.53 10.78 -23.33
C GLU A 359 -30.33 10.04 -22.25
N GLU A 360 -30.90 8.88 -22.58
CA GLU A 360 -31.53 8.01 -21.59
C GLU A 360 -30.49 7.04 -21.04
N VAL A 361 -30.25 7.12 -19.73
CA VAL A 361 -29.22 6.36 -19.05
C VAL A 361 -29.83 5.51 -17.96
N ARG A 362 -29.50 4.22 -17.95
CA ARG A 362 -29.88 3.31 -16.86
C ARG A 362 -28.82 3.35 -15.77
N PHE A 363 -29.23 3.78 -14.58
CA PHE A 363 -28.46 3.68 -13.35
C PHE A 363 -28.82 2.38 -12.65
N ALA A 364 -27.81 1.62 -12.23
CA ALA A 364 -27.95 0.37 -11.53
C ALA A 364 -26.82 0.22 -10.52
N TYR A 365 -27.17 0.08 -9.25
CA TYR A 365 -26.24 0.08 -8.13
C TYR A 365 -26.68 -0.91 -7.06
N ARG A 366 -25.77 -1.80 -6.64
CA ARG A 366 -26.04 -2.77 -5.59
C ARG A 366 -25.62 -2.20 -4.24
N SER A 367 -26.54 -2.23 -3.28
CA SER A 367 -26.26 -1.95 -1.87
C SER A 367 -27.24 -2.72 -0.99
N GLU A 368 -26.70 -3.62 -0.17
CA GLU A 368 -27.51 -4.45 0.70
C GLU A 368 -28.03 -3.66 1.90
N GLU A 369 -27.15 -2.87 2.54
CA GLU A 369 -27.40 -2.10 3.76
C GLU A 369 -28.40 -0.95 3.55
N SER A 370 -28.38 -0.34 2.37
CA SER A 370 -29.21 0.84 2.09
C SER A 370 -30.68 0.47 1.96
N LYS A 371 -31.57 1.23 2.60
CA LYS A 371 -33.01 1.11 2.43
C LYS A 371 -33.49 1.84 1.19
N GLU A 372 -32.94 3.02 0.95
CA GLU A 372 -33.29 3.87 -0.19
C GLU A 372 -32.05 4.33 -0.96
N ALA A 373 -32.25 4.64 -2.24
CA ALA A 373 -31.26 5.29 -3.07
C ALA A 373 -31.94 6.29 -3.99
N ALA A 374 -31.27 7.40 -4.28
CA ALA A 374 -31.78 8.42 -5.18
C ALA A 374 -30.65 9.02 -6.01
N LEU A 375 -30.96 9.40 -7.25
CA LEU A 375 -30.12 10.31 -8.01
C LEU A 375 -30.50 11.74 -7.62
N ILE A 376 -29.51 12.57 -7.32
CA ILE A 376 -29.67 13.92 -6.79
C ILE A 376 -29.04 14.90 -7.77
N MET A 377 -29.83 15.85 -8.26
CA MET A 377 -29.42 16.92 -9.17
C MET A 377 -29.94 18.27 -8.69
N GLY A 378 -29.07 19.08 -8.09
CA GLY A 378 -29.51 20.27 -7.34
C GLY A 378 -30.46 19.86 -6.24
N ASP A 379 -31.65 20.45 -6.21
CA ASP A 379 -32.70 20.15 -5.22
C ASP A 379 -33.64 19.00 -5.65
N LYS A 380 -33.40 18.38 -6.81
CA LYS A 380 -34.26 17.31 -7.34
C LYS A 380 -33.73 15.94 -6.95
N PHE A 381 -34.63 15.14 -6.36
CA PHE A 381 -34.40 13.74 -6.02
C PHE A 381 -35.17 12.84 -6.97
N TYR A 382 -34.47 11.87 -7.55
CA TYR A 382 -35.04 10.84 -8.39
C TYR A 382 -34.84 9.49 -7.71
N THR A 383 -35.87 9.05 -6.98
CA THR A 383 -35.83 7.80 -6.22
C THR A 383 -35.63 6.59 -7.13
N MET A 384 -34.70 5.72 -6.74
CA MET A 384 -34.40 4.47 -7.42
C MET A 384 -35.20 3.33 -6.79
N LYS A 385 -35.58 2.34 -7.61
CA LYS A 385 -36.32 1.17 -7.12
C LYS A 385 -35.34 0.05 -6.76
N LYS A 386 -35.42 -0.48 -5.53
CA LYS A 386 -34.68 -1.68 -5.12
C LYS A 386 -35.35 -2.94 -5.67
N GLY A 387 -34.63 -3.71 -6.47
CA GLY A 387 -35.05 -5.04 -6.91
C GLY A 387 -34.91 -6.08 -5.80
N SER A 388 -35.48 -7.28 -6.02
CA SER A 388 -35.31 -8.43 -5.12
C SER A 388 -33.88 -8.96 -5.07
N ASP A 389 -33.05 -8.59 -6.03
CA ASP A 389 -31.62 -8.87 -6.15
C ASP A 389 -30.74 -7.87 -5.37
N GLY A 390 -31.35 -6.93 -4.63
CA GLY A 390 -30.64 -5.89 -3.88
C GLY A 390 -30.09 -4.75 -4.74
N ILE A 391 -30.46 -4.68 -6.03
CA ILE A 391 -30.00 -3.65 -6.95
C ILE A 391 -31.01 -2.51 -7.01
N PHE A 392 -30.57 -1.30 -6.69
CA PHE A 392 -31.29 -0.08 -6.97
C PHE A 392 -31.14 0.27 -8.45
N SER A 393 -32.24 0.54 -9.13
CA SER A 393 -32.19 0.97 -10.53
C SER A 393 -33.19 2.07 -10.90
N LEU A 394 -32.80 2.88 -11.88
CA LEU A 394 -33.60 3.94 -12.48
C LEU A 394 -33.09 4.24 -13.89
N SER A 395 -33.98 4.28 -14.88
CA SER A 395 -33.69 4.90 -16.18
C SER A 395 -34.06 6.37 -16.11
N LEU A 396 -33.09 7.24 -16.39
CA LEU A 396 -33.26 8.69 -16.35
C LEU A 396 -32.81 9.29 -17.68
N LYS A 397 -33.69 10.05 -18.31
CA LYS A 397 -33.30 10.97 -19.39
C LYS A 397 -32.61 12.17 -18.77
N ILE A 398 -31.32 12.33 -19.02
CA ILE A 398 -30.49 13.33 -18.35
C ILE A 398 -31.06 14.73 -18.58
N PRO A 399 -31.56 15.42 -17.55
CA PRO A 399 -32.45 16.58 -17.73
C PRO A 399 -31.69 17.88 -18.02
N ALA A 400 -30.49 18.04 -17.46
CA ALA A 400 -29.68 19.24 -17.56
C ALA A 400 -28.21 18.93 -17.30
N SER A 401 -27.32 19.85 -17.67
CA SER A 401 -25.89 19.76 -17.37
C SER A 401 -25.62 19.94 -15.88
N GLY A 402 -24.50 19.42 -15.42
CA GLY A 402 -24.02 19.52 -14.04
C GLY A 402 -23.91 18.17 -13.33
N ARG A 403 -23.63 18.22 -12.03
CA ARG A 403 -23.38 17.03 -11.22
C ARG A 403 -24.66 16.24 -10.94
N ILE A 404 -24.60 14.93 -11.17
CA ILE A 404 -25.59 13.95 -10.74
C ILE A 404 -24.96 13.12 -9.64
N SER A 405 -25.54 13.11 -8.44
CA SER A 405 -24.98 12.36 -7.30
C SER A 405 -25.86 11.16 -6.98
N LEU A 406 -25.27 9.99 -6.72
CA LEU A 406 -25.98 8.85 -6.13
C LEU A 406 -25.92 9.00 -4.61
N GLY A 407 -27.05 9.30 -4.00
CA GLY A 407 -27.24 9.24 -2.55
C GLY A 407 -27.80 7.90 -2.12
N LEU A 408 -27.30 7.39 -1.00
CA LEU A 408 -27.78 6.18 -0.33
C LEU A 408 -28.28 6.54 1.07
N SER A 409 -29.38 5.92 1.50
CA SER A 409 -29.95 6.16 2.83
C SER A 409 -30.26 4.85 3.56
N GLU A 410 -29.78 4.74 4.79
CA GLU A 410 -30.03 3.61 5.70
C GLU A 410 -31.27 3.84 6.58
N ASN A 411 -31.61 5.11 6.83
CA ASN A 411 -32.75 5.52 7.66
C ASN A 411 -33.93 6.10 6.85
N GLY A 412 -33.76 6.33 5.54
CA GLY A 412 -34.75 6.95 4.66
C GLY A 412 -34.86 8.47 4.81
N ILE A 413 -33.97 9.10 5.58
CA ILE A 413 -33.99 10.53 5.90
C ILE A 413 -32.69 11.18 5.41
N ASP A 414 -31.56 10.65 5.87
CA ASP A 414 -30.23 11.18 5.56
C ASP A 414 -29.61 10.41 4.41
N TYR A 415 -29.07 11.14 3.44
CA TYR A 415 -28.48 10.57 2.23
C TYR A 415 -26.98 10.84 2.19
N ASP A 416 -26.20 9.77 2.25
CA ASP A 416 -24.76 9.81 2.04
C ASP A 416 -24.45 9.65 0.55
N ILE A 417 -23.62 10.54 0.01
CA ILE A 417 -23.21 10.48 -1.39
C ILE A 417 -22.18 9.37 -1.56
N ALA A 418 -22.49 8.39 -2.43
CA ALA A 418 -21.60 7.30 -2.77
C ALA A 418 -20.78 7.59 -4.03
N LEU A 419 -21.44 8.11 -5.07
CA LEU A 419 -20.86 8.34 -6.39
C LEU A 419 -21.40 9.64 -7.00
N SER A 420 -20.67 10.23 -7.95
CA SER A 420 -21.24 11.26 -8.83
C SER A 420 -20.72 11.22 -10.25
N TRP A 421 -21.58 11.64 -11.18
CA TRP A 421 -21.30 11.81 -12.60
C TRP A 421 -21.39 13.30 -12.98
N GLU A 422 -20.72 13.66 -14.06
CA GLU A 422 -20.85 14.98 -14.68
C GLU A 422 -21.69 14.89 -15.95
N ALA A 423 -22.82 15.60 -15.99
CA ALA A 423 -23.63 15.71 -17.20
C ALA A 423 -23.17 16.92 -18.04
N VAL A 424 -22.83 16.68 -19.30
CA VAL A 424 -22.38 17.72 -20.23
C VAL A 424 -23.38 17.90 -21.38
N PRO A 425 -23.46 19.11 -21.99
CA PRO A 425 -24.27 19.32 -23.18
C PRO A 425 -23.93 18.32 -24.29
N LYS A 426 -24.90 18.00 -25.14
CA LYS A 426 -24.58 17.34 -26.42
C LYS A 426 -23.75 18.29 -27.29
N PRO A 427 -22.68 17.81 -27.92
CA PRO A 427 -21.86 18.62 -28.82
C PRO A 427 -22.65 19.14 -30.02
#